data_AF-A0A328VL08-F1
#
_entry.id   AF-A0A328VL08-F1
#
_cell.length_a   1.000
_cell.length_b   1.000
_cell.length_c   1.000
_cell.angle_alpha   90.00
_cell.angle_beta   90.00
_cell.angle_gamma   90.00
#
_symmetry.space_group_name_H-M   'P 1'
#
loop_
_entity.id
_entity.type
_entity.pdbx_description
1 polymer ?
#
loop_
_entity_poly.entity_id
_entity_poly.type
_entity_poly.pdbx_seq_one_letter_code
_entity_poly.pdbx_strand_id
1 'polypeptide(L)'
;MIDFNFQDEPEALEPVNLPHLPGISDSGIPPTLHNRLCLRAAQELRRLAQETATRHHYFYLNRSALRRQADQIATEELGKSIPETRLSTKAYLELQESAVNFYVKEFTNSVISERRNAIFVDEEQYALAKRAKEERDRYRAAKDPYQRDLAVIAVLQILQTKCDQKLSDDQLDQIHRNADWYERVIHEDIEIIEWPPAEGPFRHERNNDMGD
;
A
#
# COMPACT_ATOMS: atom_id res chain seq x y z
N MET A 1 -7.57 -22.88 -37.63
CA MET A 1 -6.26 -23.13 -36.99
C MET A 1 -5.47 -21.86 -37.17
N ILE A 2 -5.24 -21.10 -36.09
CA ILE A 2 -4.35 -19.95 -36.13
C ILE A 2 -3.35 -20.20 -35.00
N ASP A 3 -2.12 -20.48 -35.39
CA ASP A 3 -0.96 -20.60 -34.52
C ASP A 3 -0.61 -19.22 -33.97
N PHE A 4 -0.61 -19.09 -32.64
CA PHE A 4 -0.04 -17.93 -31.96
C PHE A 4 1.43 -18.23 -31.66
N ASN A 5 2.30 -17.75 -32.55
CA ASN A 5 3.73 -17.60 -32.27
C ASN A 5 3.91 -16.24 -31.59
N PHE A 6 4.07 -16.22 -30.26
CA PHE A 6 4.54 -15.05 -29.53
C PHE A 6 6.03 -15.23 -29.27
N GLN A 7 6.85 -14.77 -30.21
CA GLN A 7 8.22 -14.35 -29.96
C GLN A 7 8.34 -12.94 -30.53
N ASP A 8 8.01 -11.95 -29.71
CA ASP A 8 8.54 -10.61 -29.88
C ASP A 8 9.20 -10.26 -28.55
N GLU A 9 10.53 -10.17 -28.58
CA GLU A 9 11.34 -9.56 -27.54
C GLU A 9 10.80 -8.14 -27.25
N PRO A 10 10.89 -7.63 -26.02
CA PRO A 10 10.53 -6.25 -25.78
C PRO A 10 11.47 -5.35 -26.58
N GLU A 11 10.92 -4.73 -27.62
CA GLU A 11 11.55 -3.67 -28.40
C GLU A 11 12.10 -2.66 -27.38
N ALA A 12 13.44 -2.55 -27.33
CA ALA A 12 14.11 -1.64 -26.42
C ALA A 12 13.65 -0.22 -26.74
N LEU A 13 12.74 0.30 -25.90
CA LEU A 13 12.28 1.68 -25.97
C LEU A 13 13.53 2.58 -25.93
N GLU A 14 13.77 3.31 -27.01
CA GLU A 14 14.87 4.27 -27.08
C GLU A 14 14.78 5.24 -25.88
N PRO A 15 15.91 5.55 -25.22
CA PRO A 15 15.90 6.42 -24.06
C PRO A 15 15.37 7.81 -24.43
N VAL A 16 14.32 8.23 -23.73
CA VAL A 16 13.66 9.53 -23.89
C VAL A 16 14.66 10.65 -23.61
N ASN A 17 14.94 11.47 -24.62
CA ASN A 17 15.78 12.67 -24.50
C ASN A 17 15.02 13.76 -23.72
N LEU A 18 15.12 13.72 -22.39
CA LEU A 18 14.75 14.85 -21.54
C LEU A 18 15.75 16.00 -21.78
N PRO A 19 15.31 17.27 -21.91
CA PRO A 19 16.22 18.39 -22.05
C PRO A 19 17.19 18.46 -20.87
N HIS A 20 18.49 18.53 -21.18
CA HIS A 20 19.60 18.43 -20.22
C HIS A 20 19.51 19.45 -19.08
N LEU A 21 18.84 19.07 -18.00
CA LEU A 21 19.05 19.65 -16.68
C LEU A 21 20.35 19.03 -16.12
N PRO A 22 21.33 19.84 -15.67
CA PRO A 22 22.56 19.30 -15.13
C PRO A 22 22.28 18.42 -13.90
N GLY A 23 22.76 17.17 -13.94
CA GLY A 23 22.78 16.26 -12.79
C GLY A 23 21.66 15.22 -12.69
N ILE A 24 20.86 15.00 -13.73
CA ILE A 24 19.84 13.93 -13.75
C ILE A 24 20.50 12.57 -13.42
N SER A 25 20.06 11.89 -12.34
CA SER A 25 20.49 10.53 -12.02
C SER A 25 19.90 9.51 -12.99
N ASP A 26 20.37 8.25 -12.97
CA ASP A 26 19.85 7.14 -13.78
C ASP A 26 18.31 6.94 -13.71
N SER A 27 17.66 7.53 -12.71
CA SER A 27 16.21 7.56 -12.50
C SER A 27 15.46 8.69 -13.22
N GLY A 28 16.13 9.56 -13.97
CA GLY A 28 15.47 10.67 -14.69
C GLY A 28 15.10 11.87 -13.80
N ILE A 29 15.54 11.90 -12.54
CA ILE A 29 15.15 12.90 -11.54
C ILE A 29 16.36 13.78 -11.16
N PRO A 30 16.20 15.12 -11.05
CA PRO A 30 17.24 16.01 -10.54
C PRO A 30 17.65 15.70 -9.08
N PRO A 31 18.92 15.83 -8.68
CA PRO A 31 19.40 15.43 -7.35
C PRO A 31 18.72 16.16 -6.19
N THR A 32 18.35 17.42 -6.41
CA THR A 32 17.64 18.25 -5.43
C THR A 32 16.24 17.72 -5.15
N LEU A 33 15.51 17.32 -6.20
CA LEU A 33 14.19 16.71 -6.09
C LEU A 33 14.29 15.31 -5.47
N HIS A 34 15.26 14.51 -5.90
CA HIS A 34 15.56 13.21 -5.32
C HIS A 34 15.74 13.29 -3.80
N ASN A 35 16.63 14.17 -3.31
CA ASN A 35 16.88 14.33 -1.87
C ASN A 35 15.64 14.76 -1.09
N ARG A 36 14.80 15.62 -1.67
CA ARG A 36 13.53 16.05 -1.04
C ARG A 36 12.55 14.89 -0.94
N LEU A 37 12.39 14.11 -2.01
CA LEU A 37 11.51 12.95 -2.02
C LEU A 37 11.97 11.88 -1.01
N CYS A 38 13.28 11.60 -0.92
CA CYS A 38 13.83 10.71 0.11
C CYS A 38 13.54 11.22 1.53
N LEU A 39 13.72 12.52 1.77
CA LEU A 39 13.45 13.11 3.08
C LEU A 39 11.96 13.03 3.44
N ARG A 40 11.05 13.22 2.47
CA ARG A 40 9.61 13.03 2.67
C ARG A 40 9.27 11.58 2.98
N ALA A 41 9.81 10.62 2.22
CA ALA A 41 9.59 9.19 2.48
C ALA A 41 10.06 8.82 3.91
N ALA A 42 11.24 9.28 4.33
CA ALA A 42 11.76 9.06 5.68
C ALA A 42 10.88 9.68 6.78
N GLN A 43 10.26 10.85 6.53
CA GLN A 43 9.33 11.46 7.48
C GLN A 43 8.04 10.66 7.62
N GLU A 44 7.47 10.21 6.52
CA GLU A 44 6.25 9.38 6.52
C GLU A 44 6.50 8.03 7.21
N LEU A 45 7.66 7.40 6.99
CA LEU A 45 8.05 6.17 7.69
C LEU A 45 8.19 6.38 9.20
N ARG A 46 8.75 7.51 9.64
CA ARG A 46 8.83 7.84 11.07
C ARG A 46 7.44 8.02 11.70
N ARG A 47 6.50 8.64 10.98
CA ARG A 47 5.10 8.75 11.42
C ARG A 47 4.46 7.38 11.53
N LEU A 48 4.64 6.53 10.52
CA LEU A 48 4.19 5.15 10.52
C LEU A 48 4.73 4.40 11.75
N ALA A 49 6.04 4.47 11.99
CA ALA A 49 6.69 3.83 13.14
C ALA A 49 6.14 4.30 14.49
N GLN A 50 5.77 5.57 14.63
CA GLN A 50 5.15 6.10 15.85
C GLN A 50 3.75 5.53 16.08
N GLU A 51 2.95 5.37 15.02
CA GLU A 51 1.62 4.73 15.10
C GLU A 51 1.71 3.22 15.41
N THR A 52 2.85 2.58 15.13
CA THR A 52 3.09 1.13 15.36
C THR A 52 3.52 0.75 16.77
N ALA A 53 3.75 1.71 17.68
CA ALA A 53 4.42 1.45 18.95
C ALA A 53 3.59 0.61 19.96
N THR A 54 2.35 0.27 19.62
CA THR A 54 1.42 -0.54 20.43
C THR A 54 1.37 -1.99 19.92
N ARG A 55 1.11 -2.93 20.83
CA ARG A 55 0.99 -4.36 20.50
C ARG A 55 -0.24 -4.59 19.60
N HIS A 56 -0.13 -5.52 18.66
CA HIS A 56 -1.20 -5.99 17.75
C HIS A 56 -1.62 -5.05 16.61
N HIS A 57 -0.81 -4.04 16.26
CA HIS A 57 -1.02 -3.23 15.06
C HIS A 57 -0.33 -3.83 13.83
N TYR A 58 -1.10 -4.04 12.77
CA TYR A 58 -0.65 -4.52 11.46
C TYR A 58 -0.94 -3.44 10.41
N PHE A 59 -0.25 -3.47 9.27
CA PHE A 59 -0.38 -2.43 8.25
C PHE A 59 -0.85 -2.99 6.91
N TYR A 60 -1.86 -2.33 6.33
CA TYR A 60 -2.21 -2.55 4.93
C TYR A 60 -1.73 -1.35 4.12
N LEU A 61 -0.82 -1.60 3.17
CA LEU A 61 -0.33 -0.58 2.25
C LEU A 61 -1.30 -0.44 1.08
N ASN A 62 -2.19 0.54 1.13
CA ASN A 62 -3.09 0.84 0.02
C ASN A 62 -2.29 1.49 -1.12
N ARG A 63 -1.97 0.71 -2.14
CA ARG A 63 -1.16 1.15 -3.30
C ARG A 63 -1.79 2.31 -4.06
N SER A 64 -3.11 2.30 -4.20
CA SER A 64 -3.85 3.37 -4.89
C SER A 64 -3.83 4.68 -4.09
N ALA A 65 -3.95 4.60 -2.76
CA ALA A 65 -3.80 5.76 -1.89
C ALA A 65 -2.35 6.26 -1.87
N LEU A 66 -1.37 5.36 -1.78
CA LEU A 66 0.05 5.70 -1.86
C LEU A 66 0.40 6.40 -3.16
N ARG A 67 -0.15 5.93 -4.29
CA ARG A 67 0.06 6.56 -5.60
C ARG A 67 -0.48 7.99 -5.65
N ARG A 68 -1.69 8.22 -5.12
CA ARG A 68 -2.29 9.57 -5.04
C ARG A 68 -1.48 10.49 -4.14
N GLN A 69 -1.06 10.00 -2.97
CA GLN A 69 -0.20 10.77 -2.07
C GLN A 69 1.15 11.11 -2.72
N ALA A 70 1.74 10.14 -3.43
CA ALA A 70 2.99 10.33 -4.16
C ALA A 70 2.84 11.40 -5.27
N ASP A 71 1.71 11.42 -5.97
CA ASP A 71 1.39 12.44 -6.98
C ASP A 71 1.32 13.84 -6.39
N GLN A 72 0.62 14.00 -5.27
CA GLN A 72 0.57 15.26 -4.55
C GLN A 72 1.97 15.71 -4.09
N ILE A 73 2.75 14.82 -3.47
CA ILE A 73 4.11 15.11 -3.00
C ILE A 73 5.03 15.49 -4.17
N ALA A 74 4.97 14.75 -5.28
CA ALA A 74 5.76 15.02 -6.46
C ALA A 74 5.45 16.40 -7.02
N THR A 75 4.16 16.75 -7.14
CA THR A 75 3.70 18.07 -7.59
C THR A 75 4.22 19.19 -6.68
N GLU A 76 4.07 19.03 -5.37
CA GLU A 76 4.51 20.01 -4.39
C GLU A 76 6.04 20.23 -4.42
N GLU A 77 6.82 19.15 -4.46
CA GLU A 77 8.28 19.26 -4.45
C GLU A 77 8.83 19.71 -5.81
N LEU A 78 8.14 19.41 -6.92
CA LEU A 78 8.42 19.98 -8.23
C LEU A 78 8.19 21.48 -8.24
N GLY A 79 7.02 21.96 -7.82
CA GLY A 79 6.74 23.40 -7.77
C GLY A 79 7.74 24.21 -6.93
N LYS A 80 8.32 23.59 -5.88
CA LYS A 80 9.38 24.19 -5.05
C LYS A 80 10.76 24.18 -5.71
N SER A 81 11.06 23.17 -6.52
CA SER A 81 12.41 22.94 -7.05
C SER A 81 12.57 23.49 -8.47
N ILE A 82 11.51 23.39 -9.28
CA ILE A 82 11.46 23.76 -10.70
C ILE A 82 10.06 24.32 -10.98
N PRO A 83 9.91 25.65 -11.13
CA PRO A 83 8.62 26.23 -11.51
C PRO A 83 8.11 25.68 -12.85
N GLU A 84 6.81 25.39 -12.96
CA GLU A 84 6.16 24.90 -14.19
C GLU A 84 6.51 25.74 -15.42
N THR A 85 6.69 27.05 -15.25
CA THR A 85 7.02 27.99 -16.33
C THR A 85 8.39 27.76 -16.97
N ARG A 86 9.26 26.92 -16.38
CA ARG A 86 10.59 26.60 -16.91
C ARG A 86 10.63 25.35 -17.79
N LEU A 87 9.56 24.57 -17.81
CA LEU A 87 9.47 23.32 -18.57
C LEU A 87 8.29 23.41 -19.55
N SER A 88 8.35 22.62 -20.62
CA SER A 88 7.14 22.37 -21.41
C SER A 88 6.16 21.54 -20.57
N THR A 89 4.85 21.68 -20.81
CA THR A 89 3.83 20.90 -20.10
C THR A 89 4.10 19.40 -20.17
N LYS A 90 4.53 18.89 -21.33
CA LYS A 90 4.90 17.48 -21.51
C LYS A 90 6.08 17.07 -20.63
N ALA A 91 7.17 17.83 -20.63
CA ALA A 91 8.36 17.52 -19.83
C ALA A 91 8.09 17.62 -18.33
N TYR A 92 7.20 18.53 -17.91
CA TYR A 92 6.76 18.63 -16.53
C TYR A 92 6.00 17.37 -16.08
N LEU A 93 5.02 16.92 -16.86
CA LEU A 93 4.24 15.71 -16.55
C LEU A 93 5.11 14.45 -16.54
N GLU A 94 6.06 14.30 -17.47
CA GLU A 94 6.99 13.17 -17.50
C GLU A 94 7.91 13.14 -16.27
N LEU A 95 8.37 14.31 -15.83
CA LEU A 95 9.19 14.45 -14.63
C LEU A 95 8.37 14.18 -13.35
N GLN A 96 7.13 14.63 -13.30
CA GLN A 96 6.18 14.32 -12.22
C GLN A 96 5.97 12.82 -12.12
N GLU A 97 5.63 12.15 -13.22
CA GLU A 97 5.43 10.70 -13.26
C GLU A 97 6.69 9.94 -12.80
N SER A 98 7.87 10.38 -13.21
CA SER A 98 9.15 9.82 -12.75
C SER A 98 9.34 9.98 -11.24
N ALA A 99 9.05 11.18 -10.70
CA ALA A 99 9.12 11.48 -9.28
C ALA A 99 8.12 10.66 -8.45
N VAL A 100 6.90 10.45 -8.96
CA VAL A 100 5.88 9.59 -8.34
C VAL A 100 6.37 8.15 -8.27
N ASN A 101 6.84 7.59 -9.38
CA ASN A 101 7.35 6.22 -9.43
C ASN A 101 8.53 6.03 -8.48
N PHE A 102 9.45 6.99 -8.43
CA PHE A 102 10.55 6.98 -7.48
C PHE A 102 10.08 6.99 -6.03
N TYR A 103 9.18 7.90 -5.66
CA TYR A 103 8.68 8.00 -4.30
C TYR A 103 7.98 6.72 -3.85
N VAL A 104 7.09 6.17 -4.68
CA VAL A 104 6.38 4.91 -4.38
C VAL A 104 7.38 3.76 -4.16
N LYS A 105 8.38 3.64 -5.04
CA LYS A 105 9.42 2.61 -4.94
C LYS A 105 10.26 2.79 -3.67
N GLU A 106 10.72 4.01 -3.40
CA GLU A 106 11.56 4.32 -2.23
C GLU A 106 10.81 4.07 -0.93
N PHE A 107 9.56 4.51 -0.84
CA PHE A 107 8.70 4.27 0.32
C PHE A 107 8.47 2.77 0.54
N THR A 108 8.11 2.04 -0.52
CA THR A 108 7.86 0.58 -0.45
C THR A 108 9.11 -0.20 -0.05
N ASN A 109 10.27 0.12 -0.62
CA ASN A 109 11.54 -0.51 -0.27
C ASN A 109 11.94 -0.23 1.17
N SER A 110 11.77 1.02 1.60
CA SER A 110 12.10 1.43 2.96
C SER A 110 11.19 0.74 3.98
N VAL A 111 9.89 0.66 3.71
CA VAL A 111 8.91 -0.14 4.44
C VAL A 111 9.38 -1.61 4.59
N ILE A 112 9.78 -2.23 3.49
CA ILE A 112 10.25 -3.64 3.50
C ILE A 112 11.55 -3.77 4.30
N SER A 113 12.43 -2.78 4.26
CA SER A 113 13.71 -2.78 4.97
C SER A 113 13.56 -2.52 6.48
N GLU A 114 12.58 -1.70 6.88
CA GLU A 114 12.29 -1.32 8.27
C GLU A 114 11.42 -2.36 9.02
N ARG A 115 11.37 -3.60 8.52
CA ARG A 115 10.71 -4.82 9.08
C ARG A 115 10.88 -5.11 10.58
N ARG A 116 11.59 -4.27 11.34
CA ARG A 116 11.83 -4.48 12.76
C ARG A 116 10.55 -4.46 13.60
N ASN A 117 9.47 -3.77 13.21
CA ASN A 117 8.27 -3.67 14.07
C ASN A 117 6.89 -3.72 13.36
N ALA A 118 6.76 -3.48 12.05
CA ALA A 118 5.46 -3.47 11.36
C ALA A 118 5.26 -4.71 10.48
N ILE A 119 4.19 -5.47 10.74
CA ILE A 119 3.79 -6.60 9.87
C ILE A 119 2.83 -6.06 8.82
N PHE A 120 3.26 -6.11 7.55
CA PHE A 120 2.41 -5.74 6.42
C PHE A 120 1.55 -6.92 6.00
N VAL A 121 0.27 -6.65 5.80
CA VAL A 121 -0.70 -7.60 5.27
C VAL A 121 -1.02 -7.26 3.83
N ASP A 122 -1.34 -8.29 3.04
CA ASP A 122 -1.84 -8.09 1.68
C ASP A 122 -3.32 -7.67 1.66
N GLU A 123 -3.86 -7.45 0.47
CA GLU A 123 -5.25 -7.00 0.28
C GLU A 123 -6.27 -8.05 0.73
N GLU A 124 -5.99 -9.34 0.53
CA GLU A 124 -6.88 -10.42 0.95
C GLU A 124 -6.94 -10.49 2.48
N GLN A 125 -5.78 -10.45 3.14
CA GLN A 125 -5.65 -10.42 4.59
C GLN A 125 -6.29 -9.17 5.21
N TYR A 126 -6.17 -8.01 4.55
CA TYR A 126 -6.86 -6.79 4.97
C TYR A 126 -8.37 -6.93 4.89
N ALA A 127 -8.91 -7.42 3.76
CA ALA A 127 -10.34 -7.66 3.59
C ALA A 127 -10.88 -8.66 4.62
N LEU A 128 -10.13 -9.75 4.87
CA LEU A 128 -10.46 -10.75 5.88
C LEU A 128 -10.53 -10.15 7.28
N ALA A 129 -9.54 -9.37 7.66
CA ALA A 129 -9.50 -8.76 8.98
C ALA A 129 -10.59 -7.72 9.19
N LYS A 130 -10.92 -6.93 8.16
CA LYS A 130 -12.02 -5.97 8.21
C LYS A 130 -13.34 -6.69 8.49
N ARG A 131 -13.60 -7.77 7.75
CA ARG A 131 -14.78 -8.61 7.96
C ARG A 131 -14.78 -9.27 9.34
N ALA A 132 -13.65 -9.82 9.77
CA ALA A 132 -13.48 -10.42 11.09
C ALA A 132 -13.83 -9.45 12.23
N LYS A 133 -13.47 -8.17 12.08
CA LYS A 133 -13.84 -7.11 13.01
C LYS A 133 -15.34 -6.83 13.01
N GLU A 134 -15.98 -6.76 11.85
CA GLU A 134 -17.44 -6.56 11.73
C GLU A 134 -18.24 -7.71 12.34
N GLU A 135 -17.73 -8.93 12.26
CA GLU A 135 -18.38 -10.14 12.80
C GLU A 135 -17.96 -10.47 14.25
N ARG A 136 -17.04 -9.71 14.83
CA ARG A 136 -16.36 -10.02 16.10
C ARG A 136 -17.29 -10.28 17.27
N ASP A 137 -18.29 -9.43 17.47
CA ASP A 137 -19.23 -9.54 18.59
C ASP A 137 -20.10 -10.80 18.46
N ARG A 138 -20.52 -11.12 17.24
CA ARG A 138 -21.26 -12.36 16.93
C ARG A 138 -20.39 -13.59 17.17
N TYR A 139 -19.13 -13.52 16.77
CA TYR A 139 -18.19 -14.63 16.83
C TYR A 139 -17.66 -14.90 18.25
N ARG A 140 -17.51 -13.86 19.08
CA ARG A 140 -17.09 -13.97 20.50
C ARG A 140 -18.22 -14.38 21.43
N ALA A 141 -19.45 -13.93 21.16
CA ALA A 141 -20.61 -14.27 21.99
C ALA A 141 -20.92 -15.78 21.95
N ALA A 142 -20.58 -16.44 20.84
CA ALA A 142 -20.71 -17.87 20.71
C ALA A 142 -19.33 -18.50 20.95
N LYS A 143 -19.18 -19.25 22.06
CA LYS A 143 -18.18 -20.33 22.15
C LYS A 143 -18.60 -21.44 21.19
N ASP A 144 -18.71 -21.09 19.92
CA ASP A 144 -19.39 -21.85 18.90
C ASP A 144 -18.46 -22.96 18.43
N PRO A 145 -18.87 -24.24 18.47
CA PRO A 145 -18.10 -25.29 17.81
C PRO A 145 -17.91 -25.02 16.30
N TYR A 146 -18.74 -24.16 15.69
CA TYR A 146 -18.68 -23.82 14.27
C TYR A 146 -17.82 -22.59 13.93
N GLN A 147 -17.03 -22.07 14.87
CA GLN A 147 -16.13 -20.94 14.59
C GLN A 147 -15.28 -21.21 13.34
N ARG A 148 -14.60 -22.35 13.29
CA ARG A 148 -13.77 -22.71 12.14
C ARG A 148 -14.53 -22.69 10.82
N ASP A 149 -15.73 -23.25 10.80
CA ASP A 149 -16.56 -23.31 9.59
C ASP A 149 -16.99 -21.92 9.14
N LEU A 150 -17.35 -21.04 10.08
CA LEU A 150 -17.67 -19.64 9.79
C LEU A 150 -16.47 -18.87 9.23
N ALA A 151 -15.26 -19.11 9.75
CA ALA A 151 -14.03 -18.52 9.21
C ALA A 151 -13.78 -18.99 7.78
N VAL A 152 -13.91 -20.29 7.51
CA VAL A 152 -13.76 -20.86 6.16
C VAL A 152 -14.80 -20.28 5.20
N ILE A 153 -16.07 -20.16 5.62
CA ILE A 153 -17.12 -19.53 4.79
C ILE A 153 -16.78 -18.07 4.47
N ALA A 154 -16.31 -17.30 5.45
CA ALA A 154 -15.90 -15.92 5.24
C ALA A 154 -14.74 -15.80 4.24
N VAL A 155 -13.75 -16.70 4.33
CA VAL A 155 -12.62 -16.80 3.40
C VAL A 155 -13.08 -17.12 1.98
N LEU A 156 -13.92 -18.14 1.81
CA LEU A 156 -14.46 -18.52 0.50
C LEU A 156 -15.21 -17.38 -0.18
N GLN A 157 -15.97 -16.60 0.59
CA GLN A 157 -16.70 -15.44 0.08
C GLN A 157 -15.77 -14.31 -0.38
N ILE A 158 -14.68 -14.03 0.36
CA ILE A 158 -13.71 -13.00 0.01
C ILE A 158 -12.87 -13.40 -1.22
N LEU A 159 -12.43 -14.65 -1.27
CA LEU A 159 -11.69 -15.20 -2.40
C LEU A 159 -12.59 -15.47 -3.63
N GLN A 160 -13.90 -15.22 -3.53
CA GLN A 160 -14.90 -15.50 -4.56
C GLN A 160 -14.81 -16.94 -5.11
N THR A 161 -14.36 -17.86 -4.27
CA THR A 161 -14.11 -19.24 -4.67
C THR A 161 -15.45 -19.96 -4.74
N LYS A 162 -15.83 -20.40 -5.95
CA LYS A 162 -17.10 -21.11 -6.13
C LYS A 162 -16.98 -22.53 -5.59
N CYS A 163 -17.98 -22.94 -4.80
CA CYS A 163 -18.03 -24.24 -4.14
C CYS A 163 -18.32 -25.42 -5.10
N ASP A 164 -18.54 -25.16 -6.39
CA ASP A 164 -18.82 -26.17 -7.43
C ASP A 164 -17.55 -26.64 -8.17
N GLN A 165 -16.39 -26.08 -7.84
CA GLN A 165 -15.10 -26.46 -8.43
C GLN A 165 -14.33 -27.40 -7.51
N LYS A 166 -13.66 -28.39 -8.11
CA LYS A 166 -12.69 -29.22 -7.38
C LYS A 166 -11.46 -28.36 -7.08
N LEU A 167 -11.27 -28.01 -5.81
CA LEU A 167 -10.10 -27.24 -5.35
C LEU A 167 -8.84 -28.11 -5.40
N SER A 168 -7.72 -27.49 -5.76
CA SER A 168 -6.40 -28.11 -5.60
C SER A 168 -5.98 -28.11 -4.13
N ASP A 169 -5.02 -28.96 -3.78
CA ASP A 169 -4.46 -29.02 -2.42
C ASP A 169 -3.86 -27.65 -2.01
N ASP A 170 -3.19 -26.95 -2.92
CA ASP A 170 -2.65 -25.61 -2.68
C ASP A 170 -3.74 -24.58 -2.35
N GLN A 171 -4.90 -24.68 -2.99
CA GLN A 171 -6.04 -23.78 -2.72
C GLN A 171 -6.65 -24.08 -1.36
N LEU A 172 -6.76 -25.35 -0.97
CA LEU A 172 -7.22 -25.75 0.36
C LEU A 172 -6.27 -25.23 1.45
N ASP A 173 -4.96 -25.35 1.23
CA ASP A 173 -3.94 -24.82 2.15
C ASP A 173 -4.00 -23.30 2.27
N GLN A 174 -4.29 -22.57 1.18
CA GLN A 174 -4.52 -21.12 1.23
C GLN A 174 -5.77 -20.79 2.06
N ILE A 175 -6.88 -21.51 1.85
CA ILE A 175 -8.13 -21.29 2.58
C ILE A 175 -7.93 -21.50 4.08
N HIS A 176 -7.26 -22.58 4.48
CA HIS A 176 -7.00 -22.86 5.89
C HIS A 176 -6.10 -21.81 6.54
N ARG A 177 -5.04 -21.37 5.87
CA ARG A 177 -4.17 -20.29 6.36
C ARG A 177 -4.94 -18.97 6.53
N ASN A 178 -5.81 -18.64 5.58
CA ASN A 178 -6.63 -17.44 5.65
C ASN A 178 -7.71 -17.52 6.73
N ALA A 179 -8.23 -18.72 7.01
CA ALA A 179 -9.15 -18.96 8.13
C ALA A 179 -8.44 -18.82 9.48
N ASP A 180 -7.20 -19.31 9.60
CA ASP A 180 -6.37 -19.10 10.80
C ASP A 180 -6.12 -17.62 11.05
N TRP A 181 -5.82 -16.85 9.99
CA TRP A 181 -5.68 -15.40 10.06
C TRP A 181 -6.97 -14.72 10.55
N TYR A 182 -8.11 -15.10 9.98
CA TYR A 182 -9.43 -14.57 10.34
C TYR A 182 -9.74 -14.76 11.83
N GLU A 183 -9.57 -15.99 12.34
CA GLU A 183 -9.78 -16.33 13.74
C GLU A 183 -8.81 -15.55 14.65
N ARG A 184 -7.55 -15.47 14.25
CA ARG A 184 -6.52 -14.75 14.99
C ARG A 184 -6.87 -13.27 15.16
N VAL A 185 -7.39 -12.62 14.13
CA VAL A 185 -7.84 -11.21 14.21
C VAL A 185 -8.91 -11.03 15.29
N ILE A 186 -9.87 -11.95 15.38
CA ILE A 186 -10.95 -11.91 16.36
C ILE A 186 -10.43 -12.15 17.78
N HIS A 187 -9.56 -13.15 17.96
CA HIS A 187 -9.04 -13.55 19.26
C HIS A 187 -8.04 -12.56 19.83
N GLU A 188 -7.07 -12.11 19.03
CA GLU A 188 -5.96 -11.26 19.46
C GLU A 188 -6.27 -9.75 19.43
N ASP A 189 -7.46 -9.33 18.97
CA ASP A 189 -7.77 -7.90 18.77
C ASP A 189 -6.81 -7.21 17.81
N ILE A 190 -6.54 -7.86 16.68
CA ILE A 190 -5.62 -7.30 15.70
C ILE A 190 -6.24 -6.04 15.10
N GLU A 191 -5.51 -4.93 15.20
CA GLU A 191 -5.84 -3.70 14.52
C GLU A 191 -5.03 -3.59 13.24
N ILE A 192 -5.71 -3.50 12.08
CA ILE A 192 -5.04 -3.18 10.82
C ILE A 192 -5.23 -1.71 10.51
N ILE A 193 -4.11 -1.01 10.41
CA ILE A 193 -4.02 0.38 10.01
C ILE A 193 -3.80 0.43 8.50
N GLU A 194 -4.75 1.05 7.80
CA GLU A 194 -4.60 1.35 6.38
C GLU A 194 -3.68 2.56 6.19
N TRP A 195 -2.66 2.41 5.35
CA TRP A 195 -1.71 3.47 5.05
C TRP A 195 -1.47 3.62 3.54
N PRO A 196 -1.40 4.84 2.99
CA PRO A 196 -1.79 6.10 3.63
C PRO A 196 -3.28 6.05 4.02
N PRO A 197 -3.69 6.79 5.07
CA PRO A 197 -5.10 6.87 5.41
C PRO A 197 -5.89 7.37 4.20
N ALA A 198 -7.05 6.76 3.95
CA ALA A 198 -7.98 7.30 2.96
C ALA A 198 -8.24 8.78 3.29
N GLU A 199 -8.30 9.63 2.27
CA GLU A 199 -8.66 11.05 2.43
C GLU A 199 -10.03 11.14 3.10
N GLY A 200 -10.01 11.27 4.43
CA GLY A 200 -11.14 11.61 5.26
C GLY A 200 -11.00 13.09 5.66
N PRO A 201 -12.11 13.82 5.75
CA PRO A 201 -12.07 15.18 6.25
C PRO A 201 -11.62 15.13 7.72
N PHE A 202 -10.52 15.82 8.05
CA PHE A 202 -10.05 16.11 9.42
C PHE A 202 -9.41 14.96 10.24
N ARG A 203 -8.07 14.91 10.26
CA ARG A 203 -7.25 14.62 11.45
C ARG A 203 -6.50 15.87 11.94
N HIS A 204 -7.17 17.03 11.90
CA HIS A 204 -6.67 18.29 12.47
C HIS A 204 -7.46 18.73 13.72
N GLU A 205 -8.07 17.79 14.45
CA GLU A 205 -8.66 18.07 15.76
C GLU A 205 -8.04 17.16 16.82
N ARG A 206 -6.93 17.62 17.38
CA ARG A 206 -6.49 17.38 18.77
C ARG A 206 -5.21 18.19 18.98
N ASN A 207 -5.39 19.50 19.11
CA ASN A 207 -4.51 20.42 19.84
C ASN A 207 -5.23 21.77 19.86
N ASN A 208 -6.25 21.86 20.70
CA ASN A 208 -6.74 23.09 21.32
C ASN A 208 -7.74 22.65 22.39
N ASP A 209 -7.22 22.19 23.52
CA ASP A 209 -7.95 22.24 24.78
C ASP A 209 -6.94 22.57 25.89
N MET A 210 -6.59 23.85 25.92
CA MET A 210 -5.82 24.56 26.95
C MET A 210 -6.35 26.00 26.95
N GLY A 211 -7.07 26.37 28.01
CA GLY A 211 -7.58 27.72 28.31
C GLY A 211 -9.05 27.87 27.90
N ASP A 212 -10.02 28.03 28.78
CA ASP A 212 -10.03 28.73 30.09
C ASP A 212 -10.66 27.90 31.23
#